data_AF-A0A0D3APD2-F1
#
_entry.id   AF-A0A0D3APD2-F1
#
_cell.length_a   1.000
_cell.length_b   1.000
_cell.length_c   1.000
_cell.angle_alpha   90.00
_cell.angle_beta   90.00
_cell.angle_gamma   90.00
#
_symmetry.space_group_name_H-M   'P 1'
#
loop_
_entity.id
_entity.type
_entity.pdbx_description
1 polymer ?
#
loop_
_entity_poly.entity_id
_entity_poly.type
_entity_poly.pdbx_seq_one_letter_code
_entity_poly.pdbx_strand_id
1 'polypeptide(L)'
;MSTGSEVISTIVKKWREHPPSSYCLKVDNFKQLEKFTTSSDDKYESRLFSSGGYNWKLIVYPKGNKRDNGKGFISMYVEIDSKSFISEPQCEVFAELIFFVYNKKENKYFTIQDVEVKRFNALKTMWGLR
;
A
#
# COMPACT_ATOMS: atom_id res chain seq x y z
N MET A 1 9.20 -18.82 34.45
CA MET A 1 8.49 -17.60 34.01
C MET A 1 9.01 -17.27 32.63
N SER A 2 8.23 -17.49 31.57
CA SER A 2 8.66 -17.21 30.20
C SER A 2 8.34 -15.75 29.90
N THR A 3 9.37 -14.95 29.62
CA THR A 3 9.24 -13.56 29.22
C THR A 3 8.63 -13.51 27.83
N GLY A 4 7.35 -13.15 27.75
CA GLY A 4 6.71 -12.81 26.49
C GLY A 4 7.41 -11.61 25.87
N SER A 5 8.05 -11.80 24.72
CA SER A 5 8.57 -10.69 23.93
C SER A 5 7.40 -9.80 23.51
N GLU A 6 7.37 -8.57 24.01
CA GLU A 6 6.44 -7.55 23.52
C GLU A 6 6.79 -7.27 22.05
N VAL A 7 5.91 -7.68 21.15
CA VAL A 7 6.03 -7.32 19.72
C VAL A 7 5.71 -5.84 19.60
N ILE A 8 6.74 -5.00 19.51
CA ILE A 8 6.58 -3.57 19.24
C ILE A 8 6.03 -3.41 17.83
N SER A 9 4.91 -2.70 17.70
CA SER A 9 4.35 -2.39 16.38
C SER A 9 5.26 -1.41 15.64
N THR A 10 5.63 -1.75 14.41
CA THR A 10 6.38 -0.87 13.50
C THR A 10 5.48 0.16 12.81
N ILE A 11 4.18 0.15 13.11
CA ILE A 11 3.20 1.00 12.44
C ILE A 11 3.02 2.31 13.22
N VAL A 12 3.38 3.42 12.58
CA VAL A 12 3.17 4.78 13.08
C VAL A 12 1.96 5.40 12.40
N LYS A 13 1.02 5.91 13.20
CA LYS A 13 -0.21 6.56 12.76
C LYS A 13 -0.20 8.04 13.16
N LYS A 14 -0.47 8.94 12.21
CA LYS A 14 -0.50 10.40 12.46
C LYS A 14 -1.48 11.12 11.55
N TRP A 15 -1.82 12.35 11.91
CA TRP A 15 -2.58 13.29 11.07
C TRP A 15 -1.64 14.19 10.29
N ARG A 16 -1.94 14.44 9.02
CA ARG A 16 -1.19 15.34 8.13
C ARG A 16 -2.13 16.23 7.34
N GLU A 17 -1.77 17.48 7.15
CA GLU A 17 -2.59 18.45 6.39
C GLU A 17 -2.36 18.35 4.88
N HIS A 18 -1.13 18.03 4.46
CA HIS A 18 -0.76 17.94 3.06
C HIS A 18 -0.98 16.55 2.46
N PRO A 19 -1.32 16.46 1.15
CA PRO A 19 -1.46 15.19 0.43
C PRO A 19 -0.13 14.44 0.29
N PRO A 20 -0.16 13.16 -0.14
CA PRO A 20 1.04 12.46 -0.60
C PRO A 20 1.68 13.18 -1.79
N SER A 21 3.01 13.17 -1.85
CA SER A 21 3.79 13.75 -2.94
C SER A 21 3.94 12.81 -4.15
N SER A 22 3.85 11.50 -3.93
CA SER A 22 4.13 10.50 -4.97
C SER A 22 2.91 10.19 -5.83
N TYR A 23 1.78 9.82 -5.21
CA TYR A 23 0.58 9.41 -5.93
C TYR A 23 -0.68 9.58 -5.09
N CYS A 24 -1.78 9.92 -5.76
CA CYS A 24 -3.11 10.04 -5.14
C CYS A 24 -4.15 9.38 -6.03
N LEU A 25 -4.97 8.49 -5.43
CA LEU A 25 -6.16 7.91 -6.05
C LEU A 25 -7.40 8.55 -5.44
N LYS A 26 -8.20 9.21 -6.27
CA LYS A 26 -9.54 9.67 -5.87
C LYS A 26 -10.57 8.65 -6.34
N VAL A 27 -11.39 8.18 -5.40
CA VAL A 27 -12.51 7.28 -5.68
C VAL A 27 -13.80 8.06 -5.49
N ASP A 28 -14.51 8.34 -6.58
CA ASP A 28 -15.75 9.13 -6.53
C ASP A 28 -16.93 8.30 -5.97
N ASN A 29 -16.98 7.00 -6.28
CA ASN A 29 -18.01 6.10 -5.77
C ASN A 29 -17.42 4.78 -5.27
N PHE A 30 -17.23 4.69 -3.95
CA PHE A 30 -16.63 3.52 -3.31
C PHE A 30 -17.48 2.25 -3.46
N LYS A 31 -18.82 2.36 -3.40
CA LYS A 31 -19.72 1.20 -3.59
C LYS A 31 -19.62 0.63 -5.00
N GLN A 32 -19.45 1.49 -6.00
CA GLN A 32 -19.20 1.03 -7.37
C GLN A 32 -17.85 0.34 -7.45
N LEU A 33 -16.79 0.94 -6.90
CA LEU A 33 -15.47 0.31 -6.84
C LEU A 33 -15.56 -1.11 -6.24
N GLU A 34 -16.18 -1.26 -5.07
CA GLU A 34 -16.40 -2.56 -4.41
C GLU A 34 -17.12 -3.59 -5.29
N LYS A 35 -18.07 -3.16 -6.11
CA LYS A 35 -18.78 -4.04 -7.04
C LYS A 35 -17.87 -4.42 -8.22
N PHE A 36 -17.20 -3.45 -8.83
CA PHE A 36 -16.29 -3.67 -9.94
C PHE A 36 -15.15 -4.62 -9.57
N THR A 37 -14.58 -4.50 -8.37
CA THR A 37 -13.47 -5.35 -7.95
C THR A 37 -13.90 -6.80 -7.72
N THR A 38 -15.18 -7.09 -7.48
CA THR A 38 -15.66 -8.48 -7.28
C THR A 38 -15.49 -9.36 -8.53
N SER A 39 -15.42 -8.75 -9.71
CA SER A 39 -15.13 -9.43 -10.98
C SER A 39 -13.65 -9.36 -11.38
N SER A 40 -12.78 -8.80 -10.54
CA SER A 40 -11.35 -8.57 -10.83
C SER A 40 -10.48 -8.91 -9.61
N ASP A 41 -10.48 -10.19 -9.22
CA ASP A 41 -9.67 -10.71 -8.10
C ASP A 41 -9.81 -9.94 -6.77
N ASP A 42 -10.98 -9.36 -6.52
CA ASP A 42 -11.30 -8.53 -5.36
C ASP A 42 -10.41 -7.27 -5.21
N LYS A 43 -9.68 -6.86 -6.25
CA LYS A 43 -8.76 -5.71 -6.23
C LYS A 43 -8.98 -4.69 -7.33
N TYR A 44 -8.55 -3.47 -7.06
CA TYR A 44 -8.32 -2.41 -8.03
C TYR A 44 -6.82 -2.20 -8.18
N GLU A 45 -6.35 -2.06 -9.43
CA GLU A 45 -4.98 -1.68 -9.74
C GLU A 45 -4.95 -0.30 -10.39
N SER A 46 -4.06 0.57 -9.92
CA SER A 46 -3.85 1.87 -10.57
C SER A 46 -3.06 1.74 -11.87
N ARG A 47 -3.07 2.83 -12.65
CA ARG A 47 -2.01 3.09 -13.64
C ARG A 47 -0.63 3.18 -12.96
N LEU A 48 0.42 3.01 -13.75
CA LEU A 48 1.78 3.25 -13.30
C LEU A 48 1.97 4.71 -12.86
N PHE A 49 2.72 4.92 -11.79
CA PHE A 49 3.20 6.22 -11.35
C PHE A 49 4.68 6.14 -10.98
N SER A 50 5.41 7.23 -11.20
CA SER A 50 6.85 7.28 -10.96
C SER A 50 7.16 7.91 -9.61
N SER A 51 8.05 7.30 -8.84
CA SER A 51 8.55 7.85 -7.57
C SER A 51 9.92 7.26 -7.28
N GLY A 52 10.88 8.10 -6.88
CA GLY A 52 12.24 7.65 -6.53
C GLY A 52 13.00 6.98 -7.68
N GLY A 53 12.69 7.31 -8.95
CA GLY A 53 13.32 6.70 -10.13
C GLY A 53 12.69 5.37 -10.60
N TYR A 54 11.68 4.86 -9.89
CA TYR A 54 11.00 3.61 -10.24
C TYR A 54 9.53 3.84 -10.58
N ASN A 55 8.94 2.89 -11.31
CA ASN A 55 7.51 2.87 -11.61
C ASN A 55 6.77 1.92 -10.67
N TRP A 56 5.61 2.34 -10.21
CA TRP A 56 4.82 1.66 -9.18
C TRP A 56 3.35 1.61 -9.57
N LYS A 57 2.63 0.64 -9.01
CA LYS A 57 1.16 0.61 -8.96
C LYS A 57 0.68 0.66 -7.52
N LEU A 58 -0.46 1.31 -7.29
CA LEU A 58 -1.24 1.20 -6.07
C LEU A 58 -2.28 0.10 -6.27
N ILE A 59 -2.29 -0.87 -5.36
CA ILE A 59 -3.26 -1.97 -5.35
C ILE A 59 -4.16 -1.79 -4.13
N VAL A 60 -5.47 -1.76 -4.37
CA VAL A 60 -6.48 -1.58 -3.32
C VAL A 60 -7.42 -2.76 -3.32
N TYR A 61 -7.62 -3.38 -2.16
CA TYR A 61 -8.66 -4.38 -1.93
C TYR A 61 -9.78 -3.73 -1.11
N PRO A 62 -10.88 -3.26 -1.74
CA PRO A 62 -11.92 -2.51 -1.03
C PRO A 62 -12.58 -3.30 0.11
N LYS A 63 -12.65 -4.63 -0.03
CA LYS A 63 -13.21 -5.56 0.98
C LYS A 63 -12.13 -6.36 1.73
N GLY A 64 -10.87 -5.97 1.54
CA GLY A 64 -9.72 -6.58 2.18
C GLY A 64 -9.13 -7.74 1.40
N ASN A 65 -7.81 -7.90 1.52
CA ASN A 65 -7.12 -9.02 0.90
C ASN A 65 -7.28 -10.27 1.77
N LYS A 66 -8.17 -11.17 1.37
CA LYS A 66 -8.44 -12.44 2.09
C LYS A 66 -7.19 -13.32 2.21
N ARG A 67 -6.27 -13.24 1.24
CA ARG A 67 -5.04 -14.05 1.22
C ARG A 67 -4.01 -13.57 2.24
N ASP A 68 -4.16 -12.35 2.75
CA ASP A 68 -3.28 -11.73 3.75
C ASP A 68 -4.06 -11.34 5.03
N ASN A 69 -5.13 -12.08 5.34
CA ASN A 69 -5.97 -11.88 6.53
C ASN A 69 -6.56 -10.47 6.69
N GLY A 70 -6.74 -9.72 5.60
CA GLY A 70 -7.31 -8.36 5.60
C GLY A 70 -8.84 -8.30 5.60
N LYS A 71 -9.54 -9.43 5.76
CA LYS A 71 -11.01 -9.48 5.66
C LYS A 71 -11.66 -8.51 6.65
N GLY A 72 -12.56 -7.66 6.15
CA GLY A 72 -13.30 -6.68 6.96
C GLY A 72 -12.65 -5.30 7.04
N PHE A 73 -11.46 -5.13 6.45
CA PHE A 73 -10.76 -3.86 6.34
C PHE A 73 -10.46 -3.55 4.87
N ILE A 74 -10.13 -2.28 4.58
CA ILE A 74 -9.55 -1.92 3.28
C ILE A 74 -8.06 -2.23 3.36
N SER A 75 -7.57 -3.11 2.51
CA SER A 75 -6.13 -3.40 2.41
C SER A 75 -5.51 -2.62 1.24
N MET A 76 -4.33 -2.05 1.45
CA MET A 76 -3.61 -1.25 0.47
C MET A 76 -2.18 -1.74 0.31
N TYR A 77 -1.73 -1.87 -0.93
CA TYR A 77 -0.39 -2.31 -1.27
C TYR A 77 0.19 -1.42 -2.36
N VAL A 78 1.52 -1.41 -2.45
CA VAL A 78 2.22 -0.90 -3.62
C VAL A 78 2.99 -2.05 -4.25
N GLU A 79 2.98 -2.08 -5.58
CA GLU A 79 3.72 -3.03 -6.39
C GLU A 79 4.70 -2.25 -7.27
N ILE A 80 5.97 -2.62 -7.24
CA ILE A 80 6.97 -2.07 -8.18
C ILE A 80 6.83 -2.77 -9.54
N ASP A 81 6.96 -2.03 -10.63
CA ASP A 81 6.94 -2.59 -11.98
C ASP A 81 8.10 -3.57 -12.15
N SER A 82 7.78 -4.83 -12.46
CA SER A 82 8.76 -5.91 -12.61
C SER A 82 9.74 -5.64 -13.75
N LYS A 83 9.39 -4.77 -14.70
CA LYS A 83 10.33 -4.27 -15.73
C LYS A 83 11.56 -3.60 -15.12
N SER A 84 11.46 -3.06 -13.90
CA SER A 84 12.58 -2.49 -13.15
C SER A 84 13.68 -3.51 -12.84
N PHE A 85 13.39 -4.82 -12.92
CA PHE A 85 14.33 -5.91 -12.60
C PHE A 85 14.77 -6.72 -13.82
N ILE A 86 14.31 -6.41 -15.04
CA ILE A 86 14.62 -7.21 -16.23
C ILE A 86 16.10 -7.08 -16.63
N SER A 87 16.67 -5.87 -16.53
CA SER A 87 18.08 -5.63 -16.86
C SER A 87 19.04 -6.11 -15.78
N GLU A 88 18.60 -6.14 -14.52
CA GLU A 88 19.43 -6.49 -13.36
C GLU A 88 18.61 -7.32 -12.35
N PRO A 89 18.52 -8.65 -12.51
CA PRO A 89 17.69 -9.50 -11.66
C PRO A 89 18.13 -9.55 -10.18
N GLN A 90 19.37 -9.18 -9.89
CA GLN A 90 19.92 -9.06 -8.53
C GLN A 90 19.69 -7.67 -7.92
N CYS A 91 19.07 -6.73 -8.66
CA CYS A 91 18.79 -5.39 -8.18
C CYS A 91 17.76 -5.43 -7.05
N GLU A 92 18.04 -4.69 -5.98
CA GLU A 92 17.18 -4.55 -4.82
C GLU A 92 16.76 -3.09 -4.68
N VAL A 93 15.48 -2.86 -4.51
CA VAL A 93 14.92 -1.52 -4.28
C VAL A 93 14.41 -1.46 -2.85
N PHE A 94 14.91 -0.50 -2.10
CA PHE A 94 14.50 -0.27 -0.72
C PHE A 94 13.60 0.97 -0.66
N ALA A 95 12.41 0.84 -0.09
CA ALA A 95 11.46 1.94 0.00
C ALA A 95 10.76 2.00 1.36
N GLU A 96 10.57 3.22 1.86
CA GLU A 96 9.68 3.52 2.97
C GLU A 96 8.26 3.71 2.45
N LEU A 97 7.28 3.08 3.11
CA LEU A 97 5.89 3.12 2.69
C LEU A 97 5.05 3.93 3.67
N ILE A 98 4.34 4.92 3.14
CA ILE A 98 3.36 5.71 3.88
C ILE A 98 2.07 5.73 3.08
N PHE A 99 1.02 5.13 3.65
CA PHE A 99 -0.31 5.17 3.07
C PHE A 99 -1.12 6.33 3.65
N PHE A 100 -1.95 6.94 2.82
CA PHE A 100 -2.74 8.12 3.17
C PHE A 100 -4.22 7.82 2.93
N VAL A 101 -5.04 8.06 3.95
CA VAL A 101 -6.49 8.05 3.82
C VAL A 101 -7.00 9.45 4.13
N TYR A 102 -7.62 10.08 3.15
CA TYR A 102 -8.21 11.41 3.34
C TYR A 102 -9.46 11.32 4.20
N ASN A 103 -9.48 12.04 5.32
CA ASN A 103 -10.64 12.18 6.17
C ASN A 103 -11.32 13.51 5.89
N LYS A 104 -12.49 13.46 5.24
CA LYS A 104 -13.27 14.64 4.88
C LYS A 104 -13.80 15.41 6.09
N LYS A 105 -14.06 14.76 7.22
CA LYS A 105 -14.56 15.41 8.45
C LYS A 105 -13.50 16.29 9.09
N GLU A 106 -12.27 15.77 9.18
CA GLU A 106 -11.14 16.47 9.79
C GLU A 106 -10.41 17.38 8.80
N ASN A 107 -10.71 17.28 7.49
CA ASN A 107 -10.00 17.94 6.40
C ASN A 107 -8.49 17.66 6.44
N LYS A 108 -8.12 16.43 6.83
CA LYS A 108 -6.74 15.97 7.03
C LYS A 108 -6.57 14.55 6.52
N TYR A 109 -5.34 14.18 6.23
CA TYR A 109 -4.96 12.82 5.90
C TYR A 109 -4.57 12.06 7.16
N PHE A 110 -5.22 10.92 7.39
CA PHE A 110 -4.73 9.92 8.31
C PHE A 110 -3.65 9.10 7.61
N THR A 111 -2.44 9.11 8.16
CA THR A 111 -1.29 8.43 7.56
C THR A 111 -0.94 7.20 8.35
N ILE A 112 -0.65 6.11 7.64
CA ILE A 112 -0.19 4.85 8.22
C ILE A 112 1.16 4.56 7.60
N GLN A 113 2.21 4.67 8.40
CA GLN A 113 3.59 4.45 8.01
C GLN A 113 4.09 3.16 8.66
N ASP A 114 4.74 2.31 7.87
CA ASP A 114 5.59 1.26 8.42
C ASP A 114 7.00 1.82 8.53
N VAL A 115 7.58 1.84 9.73
CA VAL A 115 8.94 2.38 9.95
C VAL A 115 10.01 1.45 9.41
N GLU A 116 9.67 0.19 9.13
CA GLU A 116 10.58 -0.72 8.46
C GLU A 116 10.63 -0.44 6.96
N VAL A 117 11.85 -0.24 6.47
CA VAL A 117 12.14 -0.17 5.04
C VAL A 117 11.79 -1.50 4.37
N LYS A 118 11.04 -1.44 3.27
CA LYS A 118 10.62 -2.62 2.52
C LYS A 118 11.57 -2.89 1.37
N ARG A 119 12.05 -4.14 1.31
CA ARG A 119 12.95 -4.65 0.27
C ARG A 119 12.15 -5.26 -0.87
N PHE A 120 12.20 -4.62 -2.03
CA PHE A 120 11.60 -5.07 -3.27
C PHE A 120 12.68 -5.74 -4.15
N ASN A 121 12.33 -6.86 -4.76
CA ASN A 121 13.18 -7.57 -5.73
C ASN A 121 12.30 -8.40 -6.67
N ALA A 122 12.91 -9.12 -7.61
CA ALA A 122 12.20 -9.96 -8.59
C ALA A 122 11.28 -11.03 -7.97
N LEU A 123 11.54 -11.47 -6.72
CA LEU A 123 10.73 -12.46 -6.01
C LEU A 123 9.64 -11.83 -5.13
N LYS A 124 9.81 -10.56 -4.75
CA LYS A 124 8.90 -9.83 -3.88
C LYS A 124 8.72 -8.40 -4.36
N THR A 125 7.77 -8.22 -5.27
CA THR A 125 7.46 -6.94 -5.92
C THR A 125 6.40 -6.12 -5.18
N MET A 126 5.71 -6.70 -4.20
CA MET A 126 4.55 -6.08 -3.54
C MET A 126 4.68 -6.08 -2.02
N TRP A 127 4.38 -4.94 -1.42
CA TRP A 127 4.31 -4.73 0.03
C TRP A 127 3.16 -3.80 0.36
N GLY A 128 2.57 -3.95 1.55
CA GLY A 128 1.40 -3.18 1.93
C GLY A 128 0.95 -3.43 3.36
N LEU A 129 -0.29 -3.02 3.62
CA LEU A 129 -0.94 -3.10 4.91
C LEU A 129 -2.32 -3.75 4.75
N ARG A 130 -2.67 -4.60 5.72
CA ARG A 130 -3.92 -5.35 5.77
C ARG A 130 -5.05 -4.58 6.45
#